data_AF-A0A7C7PVH2-F1
#
_entry.id   AF-A0A7C7PVH2-F1
#
_cell.length_a   1.000
_cell.length_b   1.000
_cell.length_c   1.000
_cell.angle_alpha   90.00
_cell.angle_beta   90.00
_cell.angle_gamma   90.00
#
_symmetry.space_group_name_H-M   'P 1'
#
loop_
_entity.id
_entity.type
_entity.pdbx_description
1 polymer ?
#
loop_
_entity_poly.entity_id
_entity_poly.type
_entity_poly.pdbx_seq_one_letter_code
_entity_poly.pdbx_strand_id
1 'polypeptide(L)' 'GLAGLSPEAFQACIADEATITRILEVQKDGRDTYEVASTPSFVINGQRVVGARSYDEFAAVLTRFAPDA' A
#
# COMPACT_ATOMS: atom_id res chain seq x y z
N GLY A 1 -17.95 -2.42 -18.18
CA GLY A 1 -16.48 -2.33 -18.14
C GLY A 1 -15.97 -2.89 -16.83
N LEU A 2 -14.84 -3.60 -16.83
CA LEU A 2 -14.19 -4.12 -15.63
C LEU A 2 -13.87 -2.94 -14.69
N ALA A 3 -14.47 -2.90 -13.49
CA ALA A 3 -14.22 -1.86 -12.49
C ALA A 3 -14.34 -0.39 -12.98
N GLY A 4 -15.17 -0.14 -14.01
CA GLY A 4 -15.33 1.20 -14.61
C GLY A 4 -14.37 1.53 -15.76
N LEU A 5 -13.47 0.62 -16.13
CA LEU A 5 -12.59 0.76 -17.30
C LEU A 5 -13.25 0.23 -18.58
N SER A 6 -12.92 0.85 -19.72
CA SER A 6 -13.24 0.26 -21.03
C SER A 6 -12.38 -1.00 -21.25
N PRO A 7 -12.81 -1.94 -22.11
CA PRO A 7 -11.98 -3.08 -22.48
C PRO A 7 -10.61 -2.67 -23.01
N GLU A 8 -10.55 -1.63 -23.85
CA GLU A 8 -9.32 -1.13 -24.45
C GLU A 8 -8.35 -0.57 -23.39
N ALA A 9 -8.88 0.20 -22.43
CA ALA A 9 -8.09 0.74 -21.32
C ALA A 9 -7.55 -0.37 -20.41
N PHE A 10 -8.37 -1.41 -20.15
CA PHE A 10 -7.90 -2.57 -19.40
C PHE A 10 -6.78 -3.31 -20.13
N GLN A 11 -6.95 -3.57 -21.44
CA GLN A 11 -5.94 -4.24 -22.26
C GLN A 11 -4.63 -3.46 -22.33
N ALA A 12 -4.69 -2.14 -22.53
CA ALA A 12 -3.51 -1.29 -22.52
C ALA A 12 -2.77 -1.36 -21.17
N CYS A 13 -3.51 -1.36 -20.05
CA CYS A 13 -2.94 -1.47 -18.72
C CYS A 13 -2.22 -2.80 -18.49
N ILE A 14 -2.87 -3.93 -18.81
CA ILE A 14 -2.27 -5.26 -18.57
C ILE A 14 -1.13 -5.60 -19.54
N ALA A 15 -1.02 -4.90 -20.67
CA ALA A 15 0.07 -5.05 -21.63
C ALA A 15 1.29 -4.15 -21.32
N ASP A 16 1.17 -3.22 -20.35
CA ASP A 16 2.26 -2.31 -19.98
C ASP A 16 3.27 -3.00 -19.04
N GLU A 17 4.32 -3.58 -19.65
CA GLU A 17 5.41 -4.23 -18.94
C GLU A 17 6.14 -3.30 -17.95
N ALA A 18 6.25 -2.01 -18.25
CA ALA A 18 6.89 -1.05 -17.37
C ALA A 18 6.02 -0.78 -16.13
N THR A 19 4.69 -0.77 -16.27
CA THR A 19 3.78 -0.74 -15.12
C THR A 19 3.88 -2.01 -14.29
N ILE A 20 3.90 -3.19 -14.92
CA ILE A 20 4.04 -4.48 -14.21
C ILE A 20 5.36 -4.52 -13.41
N THR A 21 6.46 -4.11 -14.03
CA THR A 21 7.78 -4.06 -13.38
C THR A 21 7.76 -3.17 -12.13
N ARG A 22 7.18 -1.97 -12.24
CA ARG A 22 7.04 -1.06 -11.09
C ARG A 22 6.19 -1.63 -9.95
N ILE A 23 5.12 -2.38 -10.27
CA ILE A 23 4.30 -3.05 -9.24
C ILE A 23 5.15 -4.09 -8.48
N LEU A 24 5.97 -4.86 -9.18
CA LEU A 24 6.86 -5.85 -8.57
C LEU A 24 7.95 -5.19 -7.72
N GLU A 25 8.49 -4.06 -8.16
CA GLU A 25 9.46 -3.27 -7.39
C GLU A 25 8.86 -2.75 -6.09
N VAL A 26 7.65 -2.17 -6.13
CA VAL A 26 6.94 -1.71 -4.92
C VAL A 26 6.66 -2.87 -3.98
N GLN A 27 6.23 -4.02 -4.51
CA GLN A 27 6.01 -5.23 -3.71
C GLN A 27 7.31 -5.69 -3.03
N LYS A 28 8.43 -5.69 -3.77
CA LYS A 28 9.73 -6.11 -3.27
C LYS A 28 10.23 -5.15 -2.19
N ASP A 29 10.20 -3.84 -2.43
CA ASP A 29 10.59 -2.83 -1.42
C ASP A 29 9.75 -2.96 -0.15
N GLY A 30 8.43 -3.13 -0.28
CA GLY A 30 7.54 -3.37 0.85
C GLY A 30 7.94 -4.57 1.71
N ARG A 31 8.32 -5.69 1.08
CA ARG A 31 8.82 -6.89 1.79
C ARG A 31 10.22 -6.71 2.35
N ASP A 32 11.15 -6.20 1.56
CA ASP A 32 12.57 -6.23 1.92
C ASP A 32 12.92 -5.10 2.91
N THR A 33 12.27 -3.93 2.79
CA THR A 33 12.54 -2.74 3.61
C THR A 33 11.64 -2.67 4.85
N TYR A 34 10.37 -3.05 4.73
CA TYR A 34 9.37 -2.91 5.80
C TYR A 34 8.78 -4.24 6.27
N GLU A 35 9.29 -5.37 5.77
CA GLU A 35 8.90 -6.73 6.14
C GLU A 35 7.40 -7.04 5.92
N VAL A 36 6.68 -6.30 5.07
CA VAL A 36 5.22 -6.45 4.91
C VAL A 36 4.82 -7.92 4.64
N ALA A 37 4.05 -8.50 5.56
CA ALA A 37 3.66 -9.92 5.55
C ALA A 37 2.14 -10.16 5.53
N SER A 38 1.33 -9.11 5.72
CA SER A 38 -0.13 -9.20 5.68
C SER A 38 -0.77 -7.84 5.33
N THR A 39 -2.05 -7.87 4.95
CA THR A 39 -2.82 -6.68 4.56
C THR A 39 -4.04 -6.46 5.47
N PRO A 40 -4.42 -5.18 5.74
CA PRO A 40 -3.61 -3.99 5.51
C PRO A 40 -2.40 -3.95 6.46
N SER A 41 -1.32 -3.32 6.00
CA SER A 41 -0.18 -2.91 6.84
C SER A 41 0.12 -1.45 6.52
N PHE A 42 0.41 -0.66 7.55
CA PHE A 42 0.81 0.75 7.41
C PHE A 42 2.24 0.91 7.89
N VAL A 43 2.99 1.82 7.27
CA VAL A 43 4.30 2.25 7.73
C VAL A 43 4.20 3.73 8.07
N ILE A 44 4.43 4.09 9.33
CA ILE A 44 4.31 5.46 9.85
C ILE A 44 5.64 5.81 10.50
N ASN A 45 6.37 6.79 9.96
CA ASN A 45 7.71 7.17 10.42
C ASN A 45 8.67 5.97 10.58
N GLY A 46 8.64 5.03 9.62
CA GLY A 46 9.44 3.80 9.64
C GLY A 46 8.94 2.70 10.58
N GLN A 47 7.89 2.95 11.38
CA GLN A 47 7.27 1.94 12.24
C GLN A 47 6.09 1.27 11.54
N ARG A 48 6.07 -0.06 11.58
CA ARG A 48 5.03 -0.87 10.94
C ARG A 48 3.85 -1.12 11.88
N VAL A 49 2.64 -0.95 11.35
CA VAL A 49 1.36 -1.21 12.03
C VAL A 49 0.61 -2.25 11.21
N VAL A 50 0.46 -3.45 11.77
CA VAL A 50 -0.04 -4.63 11.06
C VAL A 50 -1.52 -4.86 11.38
N GLY A 51 -2.26 -5.21 10.33
CA GLY A 51 -3.66 -5.64 10.38
C GLY A 51 -4.64 -4.48 10.32
N ALA A 52 -5.88 -4.80 10.00
CA ALA A 52 -6.98 -3.86 10.11
C ALA A 52 -7.20 -3.51 11.59
N ARG A 53 -7.32 -2.21 11.87
CA ARG A 53 -7.61 -1.65 13.20
C ARG A 53 -8.92 -0.88 13.13
N SER A 54 -9.57 -0.70 14.26
CA SER A 54 -10.68 0.26 14.32
C SER A 54 -10.17 1.67 14.02
N TYR A 55 -11.08 2.57 13.64
CA TYR A 55 -10.69 3.96 13.39
C TYR A 55 -10.03 4.58 14.62
N ASP A 56 -10.60 4.39 15.81
CA ASP A 56 -10.08 4.97 17.05
C ASP A 56 -8.68 4.45 17.40
N GLU A 57 -8.43 3.14 17.21
CA GLU A 57 -7.11 2.54 17.40
C GLU A 57 -6.09 3.13 16.42
N PHE A 58 -6.47 3.28 15.15
CA PHE A 58 -5.58 3.82 14.13
C PHE A 58 -5.31 5.32 14.34
N ALA A 59 -6.31 6.09 14.76
CA ALA A 59 -6.17 7.49 15.12
C ALA A 59 -5.21 7.67 16.31
N ALA A 60 -5.31 6.83 17.34
CA ALA A 60 -4.38 6.84 18.47
C ALA A 60 -2.94 6.53 18.03
N VAL A 61 -2.75 5.60 17.09
CA VAL A 61 -1.45 5.31 16.47
C VAL A 61 -0.90 6.53 15.74
N LEU A 62 -1.70 7.22 14.93
CA LEU A 62 -1.27 8.43 14.23
C LEU A 62 -0.88 9.54 15.20
N THR A 63 -1.68 9.77 16.24
CA THR A 63 -1.38 10.76 17.30
C THR A 63 -0.06 10.45 18.00
N ARG A 64 0.24 9.17 18.26
CA ARG A 64 1.51 8.75 18.87
C ARG A 64 2.74 9.11 18.01
N PHE A 65 2.58 9.17 16.69
CA PHE A 65 3.66 9.46 15.74
C PHE A 65 3.63 10.89 15.20
N ALA A 66 2.67 11.71 15.62
CA ALA A 66 2.65 13.11 15.26
C ALA A 66 3.87 13.83 15.89
N PRO A 67 4.46 14.81 15.19
CA PRO A 67 5.45 15.67 15.81
C PRO A 67 4.84 16.41 17.01
N ASP A 68 5.67 16.74 18.00
CA ASP A 68 5.28 17.67 19.05
C ASP A 68 4.90 19.01 18.40
N ALA A 69 3.77 19.58 18.83
CA ALA A 69 3.25 20.86 18.33
C ALA A 69 4.06 22.06 18.85
#